data_AF-Q45777-F1
#
_entry.id   AF-Q45777-F1
#
_cell.length_a   1.000
_cell.length_b   1.000
_cell.length_c   1.000
_cell.angle_alpha   90.00
_cell.angle_beta   90.00
_cell.angle_gamma   90.00
#
_symmetry.space_group_name_H-M   'P 1'
#
loop_
_entity.id
_entity.type
_entity.pdbx_description
1 polymer ?
#
loop_
_entity_poly.entity_id
_entity_poly.type
_entity_poly.pdbx_seq_one_letter_code
_entity_poly.pdbx_strand_id
1 'polypeptide(L)'
;MAKIQIKSEQITPFGGIFCVMEEFDALLSNIIDSTLGPRTKTFGYQYSEIFRSLMCVYFCGGSCVEDISTHLMSHLSFHPVLRSCSADTILRAIKELTVPNITYTSSVSGKSYDFNMADRMNELLRQGTHIYRRIKRGTEI
;
A
#
# COMPACT_ATOMS: atom_id res chain seq x y z
N MET A 1 -8.87 30.38 -41.93
CA MET A 1 -8.12 29.91 -40.75
C MET A 1 -9.07 29.12 -39.88
N ALA A 2 -8.81 27.83 -39.65
CA ALA A 2 -9.65 27.02 -38.78
C ALA A 2 -9.42 27.43 -37.32
N LYS A 3 -10.50 27.80 -36.63
CA LYS A 3 -10.47 28.16 -35.21
C LYS A 3 -10.32 26.87 -34.41
N ILE A 4 -9.09 26.50 -34.06
CA ILE A 4 -8.80 25.36 -33.18
C ILE A 4 -9.29 25.76 -31.79
N GLN A 5 -10.51 25.35 -31.43
CA GLN A 5 -10.95 25.36 -30.05
C GLN A 5 -10.17 24.25 -29.32
N ILE A 6 -9.15 24.63 -28.56
CA ILE A 6 -8.53 23.73 -27.59
C ILE A 6 -9.58 23.49 -26.52
N LYS A 7 -10.37 22.41 -26.65
CA LYS A 7 -11.13 21.86 -25.53
C LYS A 7 -10.09 21.30 -24.55
N SER A 8 -9.70 22.13 -23.60
CA SER A 8 -9.06 21.68 -22.38
C SER A 8 -10.12 20.95 -21.57
N GLU A 9 -10.36 19.67 -21.88
CA GLU A 9 -10.96 18.79 -20.88
C GLU A 9 -10.09 18.86 -19.62
N GLN A 10 -10.72 18.92 -18.45
CA GLN A 10 -9.98 19.00 -17.18
C GLN A 10 -9.10 17.75 -17.04
N ILE A 11 -7.81 17.89 -17.35
CA ILE A 11 -6.82 16.85 -17.08
C ILE A 11 -6.79 16.69 -15.56
N THR A 12 -7.17 15.51 -15.07
CA THR A 12 -7.09 15.20 -13.65
C THR A 12 -5.63 14.89 -13.30
N PRO A 13 -4.97 15.70 -12.45
CA PRO A 13 -3.65 15.37 -11.96
C PRO A 13 -3.66 13.97 -11.32
N PHE A 14 -2.61 13.20 -11.57
CA PHE A 14 -2.47 11.82 -11.08
C PHE A 14 -3.51 10.82 -11.62
N GLY A 15 -4.37 11.16 -12.58
CA GLY A 15 -5.40 10.25 -13.09
C GLY A 15 -4.86 8.92 -13.66
N GLY A 16 -3.61 8.90 -14.14
CA GLY A 16 -2.95 7.67 -14.59
C GLY A 16 -2.74 6.63 -13.49
N ILE A 17 -2.77 7.04 -12.21
CA ILE A 17 -2.60 6.11 -11.09
C ILE A 17 -3.80 5.18 -10.90
N PHE A 18 -4.99 5.56 -11.38
CA PHE A 18 -6.20 4.78 -11.18
C PHE A 18 -6.06 3.37 -11.76
N CYS A 19 -5.60 3.26 -13.01
CA CYS A 19 -5.33 1.97 -13.66
C CYS A 19 -4.35 1.10 -12.84
N VAL A 20 -3.29 1.70 -12.30
CA VAL A 20 -2.30 0.98 -11.46
C VAL A 20 -2.94 0.49 -10.16
N MET A 21 -3.84 1.28 -9.58
CA MET A 21 -4.50 0.96 -8.31
C MET A 21 -5.64 -0.05 -8.47
N GLU A 22 -6.28 -0.10 -9.63
CA GLU A 22 -7.22 -1.15 -10.02
C GLU A 22 -6.51 -2.50 -10.14
N GLU A 23 -5.35 -2.54 -10.82
CA GLU A 23 -4.52 -3.74 -10.90
C GLU A 23 -3.99 -4.17 -9.52
N PHE A 24 -3.58 -3.21 -8.69
CA PHE A 24 -3.21 -3.49 -7.30
C PHE A 24 -4.37 -4.15 -6.55
N ASP A 25 -5.59 -3.63 -6.69
CA ASP A 25 -6.75 -4.15 -5.99
C ASP A 25 -7.08 -5.59 -6.44
N ALA A 26 -7.10 -5.82 -7.75
CA ALA A 26 -7.38 -7.12 -8.34
C ALA A 26 -6.35 -8.18 -7.92
N LEU A 27 -5.06 -7.82 -7.81
CA LEU A 27 -3.99 -8.77 -7.59
C LEU A 27 -3.56 -8.92 -6.13
N LEU A 28 -3.62 -7.87 -5.31
CA LEU A 28 -2.97 -7.85 -4.00
C LEU A 28 -3.93 -7.67 -2.82
N SER A 29 -5.06 -7.00 -3.00
CA SER A 29 -5.95 -6.68 -1.86
C SER A 29 -6.37 -7.92 -1.09
N ASN A 30 -6.81 -8.97 -1.80
CA ASN A 30 -7.24 -10.21 -1.16
C ASN A 30 -6.12 -10.89 -0.37
N ILE A 31 -4.88 -10.88 -0.88
CA ILE A 31 -3.74 -11.51 -0.19
C ILE A 31 -3.34 -10.71 1.03
N ILE A 32 -3.32 -9.39 0.91
CA ILE A 32 -3.02 -8.50 2.03
C ILE A 32 -4.03 -8.77 3.16
N ASP A 33 -5.32 -8.70 2.85
CA ASP A 33 -6.36 -8.79 3.88
C ASP A 33 -6.52 -10.20 4.43
N SER A 34 -6.31 -11.25 3.62
CA SER A 34 -6.32 -12.64 4.11
C SER A 34 -5.09 -13.00 4.94
N THR A 35 -3.91 -12.45 4.60
CA THR A 35 -2.65 -12.74 5.32
C THR A 35 -2.54 -11.95 6.60
N LEU A 36 -2.85 -10.64 6.55
CA LEU A 36 -2.80 -9.78 7.73
C LEU A 36 -4.06 -9.91 8.58
N GLY A 37 -5.17 -10.41 8.03
CA GLY A 37 -6.44 -10.49 8.74
C GLY A 37 -7.12 -9.12 8.90
N PRO A 38 -8.32 -9.09 9.48
CA PRO A 38 -9.11 -7.87 9.60
C PRO A 38 -8.45 -6.88 10.54
N ARG A 39 -8.30 -5.63 10.08
CA ARG A 39 -7.78 -4.55 10.92
C ARG A 39 -8.82 -4.02 11.91
N THR A 40 -10.07 -3.88 11.48
CA THR A 40 -11.17 -3.32 12.29
C THR A 40 -12.42 -4.16 12.15
N LYS A 41 -13.13 -4.41 13.26
CA LYS A 41 -14.30 -5.32 13.29
C LYS A 41 -15.61 -4.68 12.80
N THR A 42 -15.69 -3.35 12.72
CA THR A 42 -16.96 -2.63 12.51
C THR A 42 -16.86 -1.57 11.41
N PHE A 43 -16.11 -0.49 11.65
CA PHE A 43 -15.91 0.60 10.69
C PHE A 43 -14.44 0.97 10.63
N GLY A 44 -13.88 1.00 9.44
CA GLY A 44 -12.47 1.34 9.25
C GLY A 44 -11.98 1.02 7.85
N TYR A 45 -10.67 1.15 7.68
CA TYR A 45 -9.95 0.74 6.49
C TYR A 45 -9.30 -0.63 6.73
N GLN A 46 -9.37 -1.51 5.74
CA GLN A 46 -8.59 -2.74 5.70
C GLN A 46 -7.12 -2.45 5.37
N TYR A 47 -6.22 -3.42 5.61
CA TYR A 47 -4.80 -3.23 5.34
C TYR A 47 -4.52 -2.99 3.85
N SER A 48 -5.28 -3.62 2.95
CA SER A 48 -5.18 -3.40 1.51
C SER A 48 -5.47 -1.95 1.11
N GLU A 49 -6.53 -1.34 1.63
CA GLU A 49 -6.90 0.06 1.39
C GLU A 49 -5.83 1.03 1.92
N ILE A 50 -5.25 0.70 3.09
CA ILE A 50 -4.20 1.51 3.70
C ILE A 50 -2.89 1.41 2.90
N PHE A 51 -2.49 0.21 2.49
CA PHE A 51 -1.31 0.05 1.62
C PHE A 51 -1.50 0.71 0.27
N ARG A 52 -2.69 0.64 -0.32
CA ARG A 52 -2.99 1.36 -1.56
C ARG A 52 -2.85 2.87 -1.39
N SER A 53 -3.38 3.42 -0.29
CA SER A 53 -3.22 4.85 0.04
C SER A 53 -1.74 5.22 0.18
N LEU A 54 -0.93 4.37 0.84
CA LEU A 54 0.50 4.56 0.97
C LEU A 54 1.24 4.45 -0.38
N MET A 55 0.86 3.50 -1.24
CA MET A 55 1.44 3.36 -2.58
C MET A 55 1.11 4.57 -3.46
N CYS A 56 -0.08 5.15 -3.32
CA CYS A 56 -0.42 6.40 -4.02
C CYS A 56 0.53 7.53 -3.69
N VAL A 57 0.99 7.66 -2.44
CA VAL A 57 2.00 8.66 -2.06
C VAL A 57 3.27 8.46 -2.88
N TYR A 58 3.84 7.25 -2.85
CA TYR A 58 5.13 7.00 -3.48
C TYR A 58 5.06 7.01 -5.02
N PHE A 59 4.01 6.46 -5.62
CA PHE A 59 3.86 6.46 -7.08
C PHE A 59 3.53 7.84 -7.66
N CYS A 60 2.95 8.74 -6.86
CA CYS A 60 2.78 10.13 -7.24
C CYS A 60 4.02 11.00 -6.95
N GLY A 61 5.13 10.41 -6.50
CA GLY A 61 6.39 11.12 -6.23
C GLY A 61 6.42 11.82 -4.86
N GLY A 62 5.49 11.50 -3.96
CA GLY A 62 5.51 11.97 -2.58
C GLY A 62 6.68 11.37 -1.79
N SER A 63 7.12 12.11 -0.78
CA SER A 63 8.24 11.71 0.10
C SER A 63 7.81 11.55 1.55
N CYS A 64 6.65 12.11 1.90
CA CYS A 64 6.09 12.09 3.25
C CYS A 64 4.67 11.52 3.21
N VAL A 65 4.30 10.72 4.21
CA VAL A 65 2.94 10.16 4.29
C VAL A 65 1.85 11.23 4.35
N GLU A 66 2.17 12.43 4.80
CA GLU A 66 1.29 13.60 4.85
C GLU A 66 0.83 14.05 3.46
N ASP A 67 1.63 13.78 2.41
CA ASP A 67 1.32 14.11 1.01
C ASP A 67 -0.02 13.49 0.57
N ILE A 68 -0.43 12.37 1.18
CA ILE A 68 -1.75 11.77 0.92
C ILE A 68 -2.87 12.76 1.24
N SER A 69 -2.76 13.48 2.35
CA SER A 69 -3.82 14.35 2.88
C SER A 69 -3.74 15.76 2.31
N THR A 70 -2.54 16.25 2.02
CA THR A 70 -2.30 17.62 1.54
C THR A 70 -2.38 17.76 0.02
N HIS A 71 -1.91 16.76 -0.73
CA HIS A 71 -1.71 16.88 -2.18
C HIS A 71 -2.51 15.87 -3.00
N LEU A 72 -2.85 14.70 -2.45
CA LEU A 72 -3.42 13.61 -3.26
C LEU A 72 -4.90 13.36 -3.01
N MET A 73 -5.40 13.52 -1.78
CA MET A 73 -6.75 13.08 -1.41
C MET A 73 -7.84 13.68 -2.28
N SER A 74 -7.73 14.96 -2.63
CA SER A 74 -8.69 15.66 -3.51
C SER A 74 -8.72 15.06 -4.92
N HIS A 75 -7.56 14.67 -5.46
CA HIS A 75 -7.45 14.05 -6.78
C HIS A 75 -7.85 12.58 -6.76
N LEU A 76 -7.47 11.84 -5.72
CA LEU A 76 -7.81 10.43 -5.58
C LEU A 76 -9.32 10.20 -5.41
N SER A 77 -10.03 11.19 -4.83
CA SER A 77 -11.48 11.16 -4.67
C SER A 77 -12.26 11.17 -5.99
N PHE A 78 -11.61 11.45 -7.13
CA PHE A 78 -12.25 11.35 -8.44
C PHE A 78 -12.49 9.90 -8.89
N HIS A 79 -11.86 8.91 -8.24
CA HIS A 79 -12.10 7.51 -8.53
C HIS A 79 -13.04 6.87 -7.49
N PRO A 80 -14.24 6.41 -7.88
CA PRO A 80 -15.29 6.02 -6.95
C PRO A 80 -14.93 4.82 -6.06
N VAL A 81 -14.00 3.97 -6.51
CA VAL A 81 -13.58 2.75 -5.79
C VAL A 81 -12.32 2.98 -4.95
N LEU A 82 -11.60 4.10 -5.14
CA LEU A 82 -10.32 4.33 -4.48
C LEU A 82 -10.52 5.07 -3.16
N ARG A 83 -10.81 4.30 -2.11
CA ARG A 83 -10.98 4.84 -0.77
C ARG A 83 -9.63 5.18 -0.13
N SER A 84 -9.22 6.43 -0.23
CA SER A 84 -7.98 6.92 0.37
C SER A 84 -8.12 7.19 1.87
N CYS A 85 -7.16 6.75 2.67
CA CYS A 85 -7.09 7.05 4.10
C CYS A 85 -6.11 8.19 4.42
N SER A 86 -6.28 8.80 5.61
CA SER A 86 -5.41 9.88 6.07
C SER A 86 -4.02 9.39 6.47
N ALA A 87 -3.06 10.31 6.53
CA ALA A 87 -1.71 10.02 7.00
C ALA A 87 -1.70 9.39 8.41
N ASP A 88 -2.56 9.87 9.32
CA ASP A 88 -2.70 9.32 10.68
C ASP A 88 -3.14 7.85 10.67
N THR A 89 -4.06 7.50 9.76
CA THR A 89 -4.54 6.12 9.60
C THR A 89 -3.42 5.20 9.12
N ILE A 90 -2.62 5.66 8.15
CA ILE A 90 -1.45 4.95 7.63
C ILE A 90 -0.43 4.72 8.75
N LEU A 91 -0.04 5.77 9.47
CA LEU A 91 0.96 5.69 10.55
C LEU A 91 0.50 4.76 11.68
N ARG A 92 -0.80 4.78 12.00
CA ARG A 92 -1.38 3.85 12.99
C ARG A 92 -1.30 2.41 12.53
N ALA A 93 -1.60 2.13 11.26
CA ALA A 93 -1.48 0.78 10.70
C ALA A 93 -0.03 0.28 10.68
N ILE A 94 0.94 1.15 10.34
CA ILE A 94 2.37 0.80 10.42
C ILE A 94 2.72 0.41 11.85
N LYS A 95 2.29 1.21 12.84
CA LYS A 95 2.52 0.92 14.26
C LYS A 95 1.88 -0.39 14.72
N GLU A 96 0.69 -0.73 14.22
CA GLU A 96 0.01 -2.00 14.51
C GLU A 96 0.73 -3.21 13.92
N LEU A 97 1.43 -3.04 12.80
CA LEU A 97 2.19 -4.10 12.13
C LEU A 97 3.61 -4.25 12.68
N THR A 98 4.11 -3.27 13.43
CA THR A 98 5.43 -3.33 14.08
C THR A 98 5.47 -4.39 15.17
N VAL A 99 6.47 -5.26 15.10
CA VAL A 99 6.77 -6.29 16.11
C VAL A 99 8.04 -5.88 16.86
N PRO A 100 8.12 -6.07 18.20
CA PRO A 100 9.34 -5.80 18.95
C PRO A 100 10.48 -6.71 18.51
N ASN A 101 11.71 -6.22 18.62
CA ASN A 101 12.91 -7.03 18.40
C ASN A 101 13.09 -8.05 19.52
N ILE A 102 13.65 -9.20 19.17
CA ILE A 102 14.16 -10.20 20.09
C ILE A 102 15.68 -10.00 20.18
N THR A 103 16.17 -9.70 21.36
CA THR A 103 17.60 -9.52 21.60
C THR A 103 18.23 -10.85 22.00
N TYR A 104 19.25 -11.27 21.26
CA TYR A 104 20.09 -12.42 21.60
C TYR A 104 21.47 -11.94 22.07
N THR A 105 21.86 -12.31 23.27
CA THR A 105 23.20 -12.02 23.79
C THR A 105 24.09 -13.25 23.71
N SER A 106 25.20 -13.14 23.00
CA SER A 106 26.20 -14.19 22.89
C SER A 106 26.92 -14.40 24.23
N SER A 107 26.85 -15.61 24.76
CA SER A 107 27.57 -16.00 25.99
C SER A 107 29.09 -15.99 25.83
N VAL A 108 29.59 -16.11 24.59
CA VAL A 108 31.04 -16.19 24.31
C VAL A 108 31.64 -14.80 24.07
N SER A 109 30.96 -13.94 23.31
CA SER A 109 31.48 -12.62 22.94
C SER A 109 30.89 -11.46 23.74
N GLY A 110 29.85 -11.69 24.54
CA GLY A 110 29.11 -10.65 25.27
C GLY A 110 28.32 -9.69 24.39
N LYS A 111 28.30 -9.91 23.06
CA LYS A 111 27.61 -9.04 22.11
C LYS A 111 26.12 -9.36 22.05
N SER A 112 25.29 -8.33 22.03
CA SER A 112 23.85 -8.42 21.82
C SER A 112 23.49 -8.13 20.38
N TYR A 113 22.56 -8.92 19.84
CA TYR A 113 22.06 -8.82 18.47
C TYR A 113 20.54 -8.76 18.50
N ASP A 114 19.97 -7.75 17.85
CA ASP A 114 18.53 -7.61 17.74
C ASP A 114 18.02 -8.25 16.44
N PHE A 115 17.02 -9.12 16.58
CA PHE A 115 16.35 -9.77 15.47
C PHE A 115 14.86 -9.42 15.47
N ASN A 116 14.34 -8.97 14.34
CA ASN A 116 12.91 -8.76 14.16
C ASN A 116 12.33 -9.92 13.35
N MET A 117 11.46 -10.74 13.95
CA MET A 117 10.87 -11.87 13.24
C MET A 117 9.73 -11.46 12.30
N ALA A 118 8.96 -10.41 12.62
CA ALA A 118 7.88 -9.86 11.79
C ALA A 118 7.06 -10.90 10.99
N ASP A 119 6.67 -12.03 11.59
CA ASP A 119 6.21 -13.23 10.87
C ASP A 119 5.04 -12.95 9.90
N ARG A 120 4.07 -12.12 10.31
CA ARG A 120 2.91 -11.74 9.48
C ARG A 120 3.33 -10.98 8.22
N MET A 121 4.29 -10.05 8.35
CA MET A 121 4.80 -9.28 7.21
C MET A 121 5.68 -10.15 6.31
N ASN A 122 6.48 -11.04 6.90
CA ASN A 122 7.29 -11.99 6.15
C ASN A 122 6.42 -12.97 5.35
N GLU A 123 5.32 -13.45 5.93
CA GLU A 123 4.34 -14.28 5.22
C GLU A 123 3.67 -13.51 4.08
N LEU A 124 3.30 -12.25 4.29
CA LEU A 124 2.74 -11.40 3.22
C LEU A 124 3.73 -11.26 2.04
N LEU A 125 5.01 -11.00 2.33
CA LEU A 125 6.05 -10.92 1.30
C LEU A 125 6.23 -12.24 0.55
N ARG A 126 6.16 -13.37 1.26
CA ARG A 126 6.24 -14.71 0.66
C ARG A 126 5.06 -14.96 -0.29
N GLN A 127 3.84 -14.63 0.13
CA GLN A 127 2.63 -14.78 -0.68
C GLN A 127 2.65 -13.87 -1.92
N GLY A 128 3.05 -12.60 -1.76
CA GLY A 128 3.21 -11.67 -2.88
C GLY A 128 4.23 -12.17 -3.90
N THR A 129 5.36 -12.73 -3.45
CA THR A 129 6.37 -13.33 -4.35
C THR A 129 5.83 -14.53 -5.11
N HIS A 130 4.99 -15.35 -4.47
CA HIS A 130 4.37 -16.50 -5.12
C HIS A 130 3.46 -16.06 -6.27
N ILE A 131 2.67 -15.01 -6.06
CA ILE A 131 1.79 -14.44 -7.09
C ILE A 131 2.58 -13.84 -8.24
N TYR A 132 3.60 -13.05 -7.94
CA TYR A 132 4.48 -12.51 -8.98
C TYR A 132 5.09 -13.62 -9.85
N ARG A 133 5.49 -14.74 -9.24
CA ARG A 133 5.96 -15.91 -9.98
C ARG A 133 4.87 -16.56 -10.83
N ARG A 134 3.63 -16.66 -10.34
CA ARG A 134 2.48 -17.15 -11.12
C ARG A 134 2.20 -16.26 -12.33
N ILE A 135 2.18 -14.94 -12.13
CA ILE A 135 2.01 -13.94 -13.21
C ILE A 135 3.11 -14.12 -14.27
N LYS A 136 4.38 -14.25 -13.87
CA LYS A 136 5.50 -14.47 -14.80
C LYS A 136 5.44 -15.78 -15.57
N ARG A 137 4.82 -16.82 -15.02
CA ARG A 137 4.73 -18.13 -15.67
C ARG A 137 3.57 -18.24 -16.66
N GLY A 138 2.74 -17.21 -16.79
CA GLY A 138 1.47 -17.29 -17.49
C GLY A 138 0.48 -18.07 -16.63
N THR A 139 -0.72 -17.54 -16.48
CA THR A 139 -1.75 -18.08 -15.59
C THR A 139 -2.17 -19.49 -16.04
N GLU A 140 -1.58 -20.53 -15.45
CA GLU A 140 -2.22 -21.86 -15.38
C GLU A 140 -3.40 -21.72 -14.40
N ILE A 141 -4.57 -21.46 -14.98
CA ILE A 141 -5.89 -21.59 -14.34
C ILE A 141 -6.37 -23.02 -14.60
#